data_AF-A0A164A1Z4-F1
#
_entry.id   AF-A0A164A1Z4-F1
#
_cell.length_a   1.000
_cell.length_b   1.000
_cell.length_c   1.000
_cell.angle_alpha   90.00
_cell.angle_beta   90.00
_cell.angle_gamma   90.00
#
_symmetry.space_group_name_H-M   'P 1'
#
loop_
_entity.id
_entity.type
_entity.pdbx_description
1 polymer ?
#
loop_
_entity_poly.entity_id
_entity_poly.type
_entity_poly.pdbx_seq_one_letter_code
_entity_poly.pdbx_strand_id
1 'polypeptide(L)' 'MASFTWNESTLSADCGTLEDMAERFEDTAALMRRLAQTGFAVKQQEGARKIIHTNDEVFESFGFVIEE' A
#
# COMPACT_ATOMS: atom_id res chain seq x y z
N MET A 1 16.13 -1.90 2.51
CA MET A 1 15.05 -1.03 3.03
C MET A 1 14.15 -0.64 1.87
N ALA A 2 13.20 -1.51 1.58
CA ALA A 2 12.25 -1.36 0.49
C ALA A 2 11.18 -0.29 0.76
N SER A 3 10.66 0.32 -0.31
CA SER A 3 9.58 1.31 -0.24
C SER A 3 8.63 1.21 -1.43
N PHE A 4 7.33 1.36 -1.18
CA PHE A 4 6.28 1.45 -2.21
C PHE A 4 5.54 2.79 -2.08
N THR A 5 5.34 3.48 -3.20
CA THR A 5 4.66 4.78 -3.25
C THR A 5 3.14 4.62 -3.23
N TRP A 6 2.46 5.22 -2.25
CA TRP A 6 1.00 5.18 -2.12
C TRP A 6 0.30 6.27 -2.94
N ASN A 7 -0.63 5.87 -3.83
CA ASN A 7 -1.43 6.81 -4.61
C ASN A 7 -2.92 6.43 -4.60
N GLU A 8 -3.75 7.29 -3.99
CA GLU A 8 -5.19 7.10 -3.83
C GLU A 8 -5.94 7.17 -5.17
N SER A 9 -5.43 7.94 -6.15
CA SER A 9 -6.08 8.13 -7.46
C SER A 9 -5.98 6.90 -8.36
N THR A 10 -4.94 6.07 -8.21
CA THR A 10 -4.79 4.81 -8.97
C THR A 10 -5.61 3.67 -8.37
N LEU A 11 -5.99 3.75 -7.10
CA LEU A 11 -6.71 2.67 -6.41
C LEU A 11 -8.15 2.47 -6.91
N SER A 12 -8.81 3.57 -7.28
CA SER A 12 -10.21 3.58 -7.73
C SER A 12 -10.38 3.95 -9.21
N ALA A 13 -9.30 3.97 -9.99
CA ALA A 13 -9.34 4.46 -11.38
C ALA A 13 -10.25 3.62 -12.30
N ASP A 14 -10.41 2.33 -11.98
CA ASP A 14 -11.15 1.36 -12.81
C ASP A 14 -12.55 1.02 -12.24
N CYS A 15 -13.00 1.68 -11.17
CA CYS A 15 -14.31 1.41 -10.55
C CYS A 15 -15.44 2.08 -11.35
N GLY A 16 -16.46 1.30 -11.75
CA GLY A 16 -17.60 1.79 -12.53
C GLY A 16 -18.75 2.35 -11.69
N THR A 17 -18.82 1.97 -10.40
CA THR A 17 -19.88 2.37 -9.47
C THR A 17 -19.33 2.71 -8.07
N LEU A 18 -20.17 3.34 -7.23
CA LEU A 18 -19.82 3.61 -5.83
C LEU A 18 -19.65 2.32 -5.00
N GLU A 19 -20.37 1.25 -5.35
CA GLU A 19 -20.25 -0.05 -4.71
C GLU A 19 -18.88 -0.67 -5.01
N ASP A 20 -18.45 -0.65 -6.29
CA ASP A 20 -17.10 -1.11 -6.69
C ASP A 20 -15.99 -0.30 -5.99
N MET A 21 -16.19 1.01 -5.83
CA MET A 21 -15.25 1.86 -5.08
C MET A 21 -15.20 1.48 -3.60
N ALA A 22 -16.35 1.22 -2.97
CA ALA A 22 -16.43 0.86 -1.57
C ALA A 22 -15.74 -0.48 -1.30
N GLU A 23 -16.05 -1.51 -2.10
CA GLU A 23 -15.39 -2.83 -2.01
C GLU A 23 -13.87 -2.70 -2.15
N ARG A 24 -13.42 -1.90 -3.13
CA ARG A 24 -12.00 -1.63 -3.34
C ARG A 24 -11.36 -0.95 -2.13
N PHE A 25 -12.02 0.02 -1.50
CA PHE A 25 -11.50 0.67 -0.31
C PHE A 25 -11.47 -0.26 0.91
N GLU A 26 -12.44 -1.15 1.05
CA GLU A 26 -12.48 -2.14 2.12
C GLU A 26 -11.32 -3.13 2.02
N ASP A 27 -11.07 -3.68 0.82
CA ASP A 27 -9.91 -4.54 0.54
C ASP A 27 -8.59 -3.83 0.84
N THR A 28 -8.52 -2.58 0.40
CA THR A 28 -7.35 -1.71 0.61
C THR A 28 -7.11 -1.47 2.10
N ALA A 29 -8.16 -1.19 2.86
CA ALA A 29 -8.08 -1.01 4.31
C ALA A 29 -7.69 -2.31 5.03
N ALA A 30 -8.18 -3.46 4.58
CA ALA A 30 -7.80 -4.75 5.11
C ALA A 30 -6.31 -5.03 4.88
N LEU A 31 -5.79 -4.74 3.68
CA LEU A 31 -4.36 -4.82 3.37
C LEU A 31 -3.55 -3.90 4.29
N MET A 32 -3.92 -2.62 4.41
CA MET A 32 -3.22 -1.68 5.30
C MET A 32 -3.13 -2.17 6.74
N ARG A 33 -4.21 -2.72 7.28
CA ARG A 33 -4.22 -3.28 8.65
C ARG A 33 -3.27 -4.46 8.77
N ARG A 34 -3.22 -5.34 7.76
CA ARG A 34 -2.28 -6.47 7.74
C ARG A 34 -0.83 -5.99 7.68
N LEU A 35 -0.54 -4.96 6.87
CA LEU A 35 0.79 -4.35 6.80
C LEU A 35 1.19 -3.76 8.17
N ALA A 36 0.29 -3.01 8.82
CA ALA A 36 0.55 -2.46 10.14
C ALA A 36 0.83 -3.56 11.19
N GLN A 37 0.08 -4.67 11.17
CA GLN A 37 0.32 -5.82 12.05
C GLN A 37 1.64 -6.53 11.78
N THR A 38 2.13 -6.47 10.54
CA THR A 38 3.38 -7.11 10.13
C THR A 38 4.59 -6.21 10.40
N GLY A 39 4.38 -4.96 10.82
CA GLY A 39 5.45 -4.01 11.19
C GLY A 39 5.81 -2.99 10.12
N PHE A 40 5.01 -2.87 9.06
CA PHE A 40 5.21 -1.83 8.06
C PHE A 40 4.89 -0.44 8.64
N ALA A 41 5.64 0.55 8.19
CA ALA A 41 5.48 1.95 8.61
C ALA A 41 5.24 2.86 7.41
N VAL A 42 4.65 4.03 7.67
CA VAL A 42 4.49 5.09 6.67
C VAL A 42 5.59 6.12 6.88
N LYS A 43 6.36 6.42 5.83
CA LYS A 43 7.34 7.49 5.78
C LYS A 43 6.92 8.55 4.78
N GLN A 44 6.96 9.81 5.18
CA GLN A 44 6.78 10.93 4.27
C GLN A 44 8.15 11.31 3.68
N GLN A 45 8.28 11.27 2.35
CA GLN A 45 9.50 11.61 1.65
C GLN A 45 9.15 12.43 0.41
N GLU A 46 9.70 13.64 0.30
CA GLU A 46 9.58 14.52 -0.89
C GLU A 46 8.13 14.77 -1.33
N GLY A 47 7.20 14.89 -0.37
CA GLY A 47 5.79 15.08 -0.65
C GLY A 47 4.99 13.81 -0.96
N ALA A 48 5.66 12.65 -1.07
CA ALA A 48 5.02 11.35 -1.23
C ALA A 48 4.90 10.60 0.12
N ARG A 49 3.88 9.74 0.21
CA ARG A 49 3.71 8.77 1.30
C ARG A 49 4.25 7.43 0.82
N LYS A 50 5.27 6.91 1.49
CA LYS A 50 5.87 5.61 1.20
C LYS A 50 5.57 4.62 2.32
N ILE A 51 5.14 3.42 1.96
CA ILE A 51 5.05 2.29 2.89
C ILE A 51 6.41 1.60 2.89
N ILE A 52 7.03 1.46 4.07
CA ILE A 52 8.37 0.90 4.24
C ILE A 52 8.37 -0.25 5.23
N HIS A 53 9.32 -1.16 5.06
CA HIS A 53 9.64 -2.21 6.02
C HIS A 53 11.17 -2.34 6.13
N THR A 54 11.67 -2.71 7.32
CA THR A 54 13.12 -2.87 7.55
C THR A 54 13.65 -4.23 7.11
N ASN A 55 12.79 -5.26 7.12
CA ASN A 55 13.07 -6.58 6.56
C ASN A 55 12.56 -6.65 5.12
N ASP A 56 13.48 -6.80 4.17
CA ASP A 56 13.19 -6.83 2.74
C ASP A 56 12.50 -8.16 2.32
N GLU A 57 12.76 -9.29 2.99
CA GLU A 57 12.07 -10.57 2.73
C GLU A 57 10.56 -10.49 3.07
N VAL A 58 10.24 -9.79 4.16
CA VAL A 58 8.85 -9.52 4.55
C VAL A 58 8.17 -8.63 3.52
N PHE A 59 8.88 -7.64 2.99
CA PHE A 59 8.36 -6.74 1.96
C PHE A 59 8.02 -7.51 0.66
N GLU A 60 8.95 -8.34 0.19
CA GLU A 60 8.77 -9.19 -1.01
C GLU A 60 7.63 -10.21 -0.85
N SER A 61 7.41 -10.73 0.36
CA SER A 61 6.34 -11.71 0.63
C SER A 61 4.92 -11.19 0.38
N PHE A 62 4.73 -9.86 0.37
CA PHE A 62 3.46 -9.22 0.02
C PHE A 62 3.32 -8.94 -1.48
N GLY A 63 4.31 -9.30 -2.29
CA GLY A 63 4.31 -9.09 -3.74
C GLY A 63 4.58 -7.65 -4.16
N PHE A 64 5.07 -6.79 -3.25
CA PHE A 64 5.48 -5.44 -3.61
C PHE A 64 6.82 -5.47 -4.35
N VAL A 65 6.88 -4.78 -5.48
CA VAL A 65 8.13 -4.57 -6.20
C VAL A 65 8.90 -3.45 -5.50
N ILE A 66 10.16 -3.69 -5.17
CA ILE A 66 11.06 -2.67 -4.65
C ILE A 66 11.35 -1.68 -5.79
N GLU A 67 11.01 -0.41 -5.62
CA GLU A 67 11.47 0.65 -6.53
C GLU A 67 12.99 0.81 -6.35
N GLU A 68 13.81 0.52 -7.38
CA GLU A 68 15.27 0.75 -7.42
C GLU A 68 15.65 2.24 -7.32
#